data_AF-K9KEA9-F1
#
_entry.id   AF-K9KEA9-F1
#
_cell.length_a   1.000
_cell.length_b   1.000
_cell.length_c   1.000
_cell.angle_alpha   90.00
_cell.angle_beta   90.00
_cell.angle_gamma   90.00
#
_symmetry.space_group_name_H-M   'P 1'
#
loop_
_entity.id
_entity.type
_entity.pdbx_description
1 polymer ?
#
loop_
_entity_poly.entity_id
_entity_poly.type
_entity_poly.pdbx_seq_one_letter_code
_entity_poly.pdbx_strand_id
1 'polypeptide(L)'
;PTLMQAWKLGPALATGNVVVMKVAEQTPLTALYVANLTKEVGHLIQVAAGRSNLKKVTLELGGKSPNIIMSDADVDETQFNKVLGYIKSGKEEGAKLLCGGGAAADRGYFIQPTVFGDVQDGMTIAKEEIFGPVMQILKFKTIEEVVGRANNSKYGLAAAVFTKDLDKANYLSQALQAGTVWINCYDVFGAQSPFGGYKMSGNGRELGEYGLQAYTEVKTVTIKVPQKNS
;
A
#
# COMPACT_ATOMS: atom_id res chain seq x y z
N PRO A 1 11.73 3.12 -3.80
CA PRO A 1 11.44 4.57 -4.03
C PRO A 1 10.99 4.89 -5.46
N THR A 2 11.75 4.49 -6.48
CA THR A 2 11.45 4.79 -7.90
C THR A 2 10.12 4.25 -8.39
N LEU A 3 9.71 3.05 -7.96
CA LEU A 3 8.42 2.47 -8.32
C LEU A 3 7.25 3.39 -7.91
N MET A 4 7.25 3.84 -6.65
CA MET A 4 6.21 4.75 -6.13
C MET A 4 6.23 6.10 -6.83
N GLN A 5 7.42 6.60 -7.20
CA GLN A 5 7.54 7.81 -8.02
C GLN A 5 6.92 7.62 -9.41
N ALA A 6 7.13 6.47 -10.05
CA ALA A 6 6.55 6.17 -11.37
C ALA A 6 5.02 6.09 -11.32
N TRP A 7 4.45 5.50 -10.27
CA TRP A 7 2.99 5.39 -10.08
C TRP A 7 2.29 6.74 -9.96
N LYS A 8 3.00 7.79 -9.52
CA LYS A 8 2.50 9.16 -9.45
C LYS A 8 2.78 9.94 -10.73
N LEU A 9 4.03 9.93 -11.21
CA LEU A 9 4.45 10.71 -12.37
C LEU A 9 3.78 10.23 -13.65
N GLY A 10 3.68 8.92 -13.86
CA GLY A 10 3.12 8.33 -15.08
C GLY A 10 1.73 8.87 -15.41
N PRO A 11 0.70 8.62 -14.56
CA PRO A 11 -0.65 9.08 -14.82
C PRO A 11 -0.77 10.62 -14.81
N ALA A 12 -0.03 11.31 -13.93
CA ALA A 12 -0.07 12.78 -13.88
C ALA A 12 0.41 13.42 -15.19
N LEU A 13 1.56 12.99 -15.71
CA LEU A 13 2.11 13.50 -16.97
C LEU A 13 1.25 13.07 -18.15
N ALA A 14 0.75 11.84 -18.18
CA ALA A 14 -0.12 11.34 -19.24
C ALA A 14 -1.44 12.15 -19.38
N THR A 15 -1.92 12.71 -18.27
CA THR A 15 -3.12 13.56 -18.22
C THR A 15 -2.83 15.06 -18.34
N GLY A 16 -1.57 15.44 -18.60
CA GLY A 16 -1.17 16.83 -18.83
C GLY A 16 -0.95 17.65 -17.56
N ASN A 17 -0.80 17.03 -16.40
CA ASN A 17 -0.56 17.73 -15.14
C ASN A 17 0.90 18.16 -14.97
N VAL A 18 1.09 19.25 -14.23
CA VAL A 18 2.37 19.68 -13.67
C VAL A 18 2.51 19.10 -12.25
N VAL A 19 3.64 18.47 -11.96
CA VAL A 19 3.87 17.79 -10.67
C VAL A 19 4.96 18.48 -9.86
N VAL A 20 4.66 18.75 -8.59
CA VAL A 20 5.66 19.07 -7.55
C VAL A 20 5.69 17.88 -6.59
N MET A 21 6.83 17.20 -6.50
CA MET A 21 6.97 15.97 -5.72
C MET A 21 7.97 16.16 -4.57
N LYS A 22 7.51 15.91 -3.34
CA LYS A 22 8.38 15.67 -2.18
C LYS A 22 8.66 14.17 -2.10
N VAL A 23 9.93 13.79 -1.96
CA VAL A 23 10.33 12.39 -1.72
C VAL A 23 10.71 12.18 -0.26
N ALA A 24 10.79 10.90 0.15
CA ALA A 24 11.22 10.54 1.49
C ALA A 24 12.66 11.00 1.75
N GLU A 25 12.90 11.55 2.93
CA GLU A 25 14.21 12.08 3.33
C GLU A 25 15.27 10.98 3.43
N GLN A 26 14.82 9.76 3.75
CA GLN A 26 15.67 8.56 3.81
C GLN A 26 16.18 8.12 2.43
N THR A 27 15.43 8.33 1.35
CA THR A 27 15.73 7.72 0.02
C THR A 27 15.65 8.69 -1.18
N PRO A 28 16.30 9.87 -1.15
CA PRO A 28 16.13 10.90 -2.18
C PRO A 28 16.88 10.61 -3.49
N LEU A 29 17.95 9.82 -3.44
CA LEU A 29 18.96 9.74 -4.53
C LEU A 29 18.37 9.29 -5.87
N THR A 30 17.57 8.22 -5.86
CA THR A 30 16.96 7.68 -7.08
C THR A 30 15.99 8.67 -7.72
N ALA A 31 15.26 9.45 -6.90
CA ALA A 31 14.36 10.47 -7.39
C ALA A 31 15.10 11.66 -8.01
N LEU A 32 16.23 12.08 -7.43
CA LEU A 32 17.09 13.11 -8.00
C LEU A 32 17.71 12.67 -9.33
N TYR A 33 18.06 11.39 -9.44
CA TYR A 33 18.54 10.83 -10.70
C TYR A 33 17.45 10.86 -11.78
N VAL A 34 16.22 10.45 -11.46
CA VAL A 34 15.07 10.58 -12.37
C VAL A 34 14.83 12.03 -12.78
N ALA A 35 14.95 12.98 -11.86
CA ALA A 35 14.84 14.41 -12.16
C ALA A 35 15.95 14.91 -13.12
N ASN A 36 17.16 14.35 -13.02
CA ASN A 36 18.24 14.67 -13.97
C ASN A 36 17.94 14.12 -15.38
N LEU A 37 17.30 12.95 -15.47
CA LEU A 37 16.88 12.37 -16.76
C LEU A 37 15.74 13.16 -17.42
N THR A 38 14.92 13.87 -16.63
CA THR A 38 13.81 14.70 -17.13
C THR A 38 14.18 16.18 -17.26
N LYS A 39 15.45 16.54 -17.09
CA LYS A 39 15.95 17.93 -16.99
C LYS A 39 15.68 18.80 -18.22
N GLU A 40 15.65 18.21 -19.43
CA GLU A 40 15.22 18.93 -20.65
C GLU A 40 13.72 19.25 -20.66
N VAL A 41 12.89 18.48 -19.96
CA VAL A 41 11.42 18.64 -19.88
C VAL A 41 11.00 19.45 -18.64
N GLY A 42 11.76 19.39 -17.55
CA GLY A 42 11.40 19.94 -16.23
C GLY A 42 11.44 21.46 -16.11
N HIS A 43 12.20 22.17 -16.94
CA HIS A 43 12.37 23.63 -16.83
C HIS A 43 11.07 24.41 -17.17
N LEU A 44 10.23 23.87 -18.06
CA LEU A 44 8.95 24.49 -18.46
C LEU A 44 7.86 24.34 -17.40
N ILE A 45 7.98 23.33 -16.53
CA ILE A 45 6.94 22.88 -15.60
C ILE A 45 7.02 23.63 -14.25
N GLN A 46 8.24 23.99 -13.82
CA GLN A 46 8.49 24.59 -12.50
C GLN A 46 7.93 26.02 -12.33
N VAL A 47 7.80 26.78 -13.42
CA VAL A 47 7.33 28.19 -13.39
C VAL A 47 5.80 28.29 -13.19
N ALA A 48 5.04 27.25 -13.51
CA ALA A 48 3.57 27.29 -13.51
C ALA A 48 2.90 26.99 -12.14
N ALA A 49 3.60 26.34 -11.20
CA ALA A 49 2.97 25.72 -10.03
C ALA A 49 2.83 26.61 -8.78
N GLY A 50 3.13 27.91 -8.88
CA GLY A 50 3.32 28.79 -7.72
C GLY A 50 2.07 29.43 -7.09
N ARG A 51 0.83 29.08 -7.48
CA ARG A 51 -0.37 29.72 -6.91
C ARG A 51 -1.57 28.77 -6.73
N SER A 52 -1.94 28.60 -5.45
CA SER A 52 -3.29 28.35 -4.91
C SER A 52 -3.69 26.94 -4.41
N ASN A 53 -5.00 26.81 -4.14
CA ASN A 53 -5.73 26.48 -2.91
C ASN A 53 -6.71 25.30 -3.13
N LEU A 54 -6.90 24.47 -2.09
CA LEU A 54 -7.73 23.24 -2.04
C LEU A 54 -7.48 22.23 -3.17
N LYS A 55 -6.60 21.27 -2.88
CA LYS A 55 -6.11 20.26 -3.82
C LYS A 55 -6.92 18.96 -3.70
N LYS A 56 -7.21 18.27 -4.81
CA LYS A 56 -7.67 16.87 -4.79
C LYS A 56 -6.59 16.01 -4.09
N VAL A 57 -7.03 15.08 -3.23
CA VAL A 57 -6.16 14.23 -2.42
C VAL A 57 -6.48 12.76 -2.71
N THR A 58 -5.52 12.04 -3.28
CA THR A 58 -5.52 10.57 -3.39
C THR A 58 -4.52 10.04 -2.37
N LEU A 59 -4.93 9.07 -1.54
CA LEU A 59 -4.07 8.51 -0.49
C LEU A 59 -3.97 7.00 -0.67
N GLU A 60 -2.74 6.53 -0.80
CA GLU A 60 -2.38 5.12 -0.63
C GLU A 60 -1.70 4.99 0.73
N LEU A 61 -2.35 4.28 1.65
CA LEU A 61 -1.89 4.11 3.02
C LEU A 61 -1.63 2.62 3.29
N GLY A 62 -0.88 2.37 4.37
CA GLY A 62 -0.50 1.03 4.78
C GLY A 62 -1.68 0.08 5.01
N GLY A 63 -1.32 -1.19 5.16
CA GLY A 63 -2.26 -2.28 5.38
C GLY A 63 -1.60 -3.39 6.17
N LYS A 64 -2.40 -4.27 6.78
CA LYS A 64 -1.87 -5.44 7.50
C LYS A 64 -1.59 -6.59 6.51
N SER A 65 -0.73 -6.33 5.54
CA SER A 65 -0.33 -7.25 4.47
C SER A 65 1.17 -7.53 4.62
N PRO A 66 1.63 -8.80 4.64
CA PRO A 66 3.02 -9.16 4.91
C PRO A 66 4.00 -8.48 3.93
N ASN A 67 5.16 -8.04 4.45
CA ASN A 67 6.21 -7.37 3.68
C ASN A 67 7.58 -7.97 3.99
N ILE A 68 8.42 -8.19 2.97
CA ILE A 68 9.80 -8.68 3.10
C ILE A 68 10.73 -7.50 2.81
N ILE A 69 11.54 -7.12 3.79
CA ILE A 69 12.47 -5.99 3.70
C ILE A 69 13.87 -6.56 3.39
N MET A 70 14.47 -6.11 2.28
CA MET A 70 15.79 -6.53 1.82
C MET A 70 16.93 -5.73 2.48
N SER A 71 18.18 -6.20 2.32
CA SER A 71 19.38 -5.67 2.98
C SER A 71 19.80 -4.26 2.58
N ASP A 72 19.21 -3.71 1.52
CA ASP A 72 19.44 -2.36 1.00
C ASP A 72 18.28 -1.39 1.31
N ALA A 73 17.29 -1.84 2.09
CA ALA A 73 16.24 -0.96 2.55
C ALA A 73 16.81 0.00 3.60
N ASP A 74 16.73 1.30 3.31
CA ASP A 74 17.04 2.38 4.26
C ASP A 74 16.01 2.40 5.38
N VAL A 75 16.17 1.49 6.34
CA VAL A 75 15.46 1.45 7.62
C VAL A 75 16.18 2.42 8.55
N ASP A 76 15.45 3.36 9.16
CA ASP A 76 16.03 4.24 10.18
C ASP A 76 15.95 3.59 11.58
N GLU A 77 16.74 4.11 12.52
CA GLU A 77 16.78 3.62 13.91
C GLU A 77 15.39 3.65 14.57
N THR A 78 14.56 4.62 14.20
CA THR A 78 13.19 4.76 14.71
C THR A 78 12.35 3.57 14.28
N GLN A 79 12.38 3.20 12.99
CA GLN A 79 11.66 2.06 12.47
C GLN A 79 12.21 0.74 13.04
N PHE A 80 13.53 0.62 13.18
CA PHE A 80 14.15 -0.54 13.82
C PHE A 80 13.63 -0.75 15.25
N ASN A 81 13.69 0.30 16.07
CA ASN A 81 13.22 0.27 17.46
C ASN A 81 11.70 0.03 17.55
N LYS A 82 10.92 0.60 16.62
CA LYS A 82 9.47 0.37 16.53
C LYS A 82 9.13 -1.10 16.28
N VAL A 83 9.82 -1.74 15.32
CA VAL A 83 9.60 -3.17 15.03
C VAL A 83 10.01 -4.04 16.22
N LEU A 84 11.15 -3.75 16.87
CA LEU A 84 11.55 -4.45 18.10
C LEU A 84 10.52 -4.26 19.23
N GLY A 85 9.91 -3.07 19.33
CA GLY A 85 8.81 -2.78 20.25
C GLY A 85 7.58 -3.68 20.01
N TYR A 86 7.18 -3.88 18.76
CA TYR A 86 6.10 -4.82 18.43
C TYR A 86 6.46 -6.28 18.72
N ILE A 87 7.70 -6.68 18.45
CA ILE A 87 8.17 -8.03 18.80
C ILE A 87 8.07 -8.23 20.31
N LYS A 88 8.46 -7.21 21.10
CA LYS A 88 8.32 -7.23 22.55
C LYS A 88 6.85 -7.35 22.99
N SER A 89 5.95 -6.53 22.44
CA SER A 89 4.52 -6.61 22.80
C SER A 89 3.90 -7.96 22.46
N GLY A 90 4.27 -8.57 21.32
CA GLY A 90 3.84 -9.93 20.97
C GLY A 90 4.21 -10.97 22.04
N LYS A 91 5.43 -10.90 22.59
CA LYS A 91 5.86 -11.78 23.68
C LYS A 91 5.08 -11.51 24.98
N GLU A 92 4.88 -10.23 25.32
CA GLU A 92 4.20 -9.80 26.56
C GLU A 92 2.70 -10.12 26.54
N GLU A 93 2.05 -10.03 25.38
CA GLU A 93 0.62 -10.35 25.22
C GLU A 93 0.34 -11.86 25.09
N GLY A 94 1.38 -12.69 25.15
CA GLY A 94 1.26 -14.14 25.21
C GLY A 94 1.25 -14.86 23.85
N ALA A 95 1.65 -14.19 22.76
CA ALA A 95 1.86 -14.88 21.49
C ALA A 95 3.08 -15.81 21.58
N LYS A 96 3.00 -16.98 20.93
CA LYS A 96 4.08 -17.96 20.94
C LYS A 96 5.17 -17.57 19.93
N LEU A 97 6.33 -17.14 20.40
CA LEU A 97 7.50 -16.92 19.54
C LEU A 97 8.01 -18.27 19.00
N LEU A 98 7.93 -18.48 17.68
CA LEU A 98 8.37 -19.71 17.03
C LEU A 98 9.83 -19.60 16.54
N CYS A 99 10.23 -18.44 16.04
CA CYS A 99 11.61 -18.15 15.64
C CYS A 99 11.90 -16.65 15.63
N GLY A 100 13.19 -16.30 15.61
CA GLY A 100 13.67 -14.91 15.54
C GLY A 100 13.37 -14.11 16.81
N GLY A 101 12.92 -12.87 16.63
CA GLY A 101 12.46 -12.02 17.72
C GLY A 101 13.53 -11.14 18.35
N GLY A 102 14.57 -10.78 17.60
CA GLY A 102 15.63 -9.86 18.02
C GLY A 102 16.41 -9.25 16.86
N ALA A 103 17.45 -8.49 17.19
CA ALA A 103 18.41 -7.97 16.21
C ALA A 103 19.21 -9.12 15.58
N ALA A 104 19.57 -8.98 14.30
CA ALA A 104 20.28 -10.00 13.55
C ALA A 104 21.79 -9.73 13.38
N ALA A 105 22.26 -8.52 13.67
CA ALA A 105 23.67 -8.14 13.53
C ALA A 105 24.06 -7.00 14.48
N ASP A 106 25.37 -6.84 14.70
CA ASP A 106 25.95 -5.83 15.60
C ASP A 106 26.02 -4.43 14.96
N ARG A 107 25.84 -4.35 13.64
CA ARG A 107 25.83 -3.11 12.85
C ARG A 107 24.70 -3.15 11.84
N GLY A 108 24.12 -1.98 11.57
CA GLY A 108 22.97 -1.83 10.68
C GLY A 108 21.64 -2.21 11.36
N TYR A 109 20.55 -1.97 10.66
CA TYR A 109 19.19 -2.09 11.19
C TYR A 109 18.54 -3.45 10.85
N PHE A 110 19.29 -4.54 11.10
CA PHE A 110 18.86 -5.89 10.73
C PHE A 110 18.03 -6.53 11.84
N ILE A 111 16.81 -6.96 11.50
CA ILE A 111 15.90 -7.66 12.41
C ILE A 111 15.76 -9.10 11.93
N GLN A 112 15.83 -10.06 12.87
CA GLN A 112 15.64 -11.47 12.55
C GLN A 112 14.23 -11.70 11.98
N PRO A 113 14.08 -12.50 10.92
CA PRO A 113 12.78 -13.00 10.49
C PRO A 113 12.07 -13.66 11.67
N THR A 114 10.93 -13.10 12.05
CA THR A 114 10.22 -13.43 13.28
C THR A 114 8.88 -14.04 12.94
N VAL A 115 8.53 -15.17 13.56
CA VAL A 115 7.22 -15.81 13.40
C VAL A 115 6.56 -15.99 14.76
N PHE A 116 5.35 -15.45 14.91
CA PHE A 116 4.49 -15.69 16.05
C PHE A 116 3.39 -16.68 15.69
N GLY A 117 3.27 -17.74 16.48
CA GLY A 117 2.14 -18.68 16.48
C GLY A 117 1.13 -18.38 17.57
N ASP A 118 -0.03 -19.03 17.48
CA ASP A 118 -1.13 -18.94 18.45
C ASP A 118 -1.59 -17.48 18.73
N VAL A 119 -1.44 -16.62 17.73
CA VAL A 119 -1.84 -15.21 17.80
C VAL A 119 -3.36 -15.08 17.89
N GLN A 120 -3.83 -14.17 18.73
CA GLN A 120 -5.24 -13.87 18.94
C GLN A 120 -5.58 -12.48 18.40
N ASP A 121 -6.80 -12.29 17.92
CA ASP A 121 -7.24 -11.05 17.28
C ASP A 121 -7.13 -9.82 18.21
N GLY A 122 -7.15 -10.05 19.53
CA GLY A 122 -7.02 -9.00 20.54
C GLY A 122 -5.64 -8.35 20.63
N MET A 123 -4.59 -9.06 20.18
CA MET A 123 -3.19 -8.67 20.34
C MET A 123 -2.81 -7.47 19.45
N THR A 124 -1.91 -6.62 19.94
CA THR A 124 -1.34 -5.48 19.22
C THR A 124 -0.71 -5.93 17.91
N ILE A 125 0.07 -7.01 17.92
CA ILE A 125 0.71 -7.56 16.72
C ILE A 125 -0.28 -8.10 15.68
N ALA A 126 -1.55 -8.35 16.05
CA ALA A 126 -2.61 -8.74 15.11
C ALA A 126 -3.31 -7.51 14.50
N LYS A 127 -3.40 -6.40 15.23
CA LYS A 127 -4.17 -5.20 14.85
C LYS A 127 -3.36 -4.12 14.15
N GLU A 128 -2.09 -3.96 14.53
CA GLU A 128 -1.26 -2.85 14.08
C GLU A 128 -0.27 -3.27 12.99
N GLU A 129 -0.01 -2.36 12.06
CA GLU A 129 0.99 -2.56 11.01
C GLU A 129 2.39 -2.45 11.60
N ILE A 130 3.15 -3.55 11.53
CA ILE A 130 4.52 -3.63 12.07
C ILE A 130 5.52 -3.03 11.08
N PHE A 131 5.34 -3.31 9.79
CA PHE A 131 6.23 -2.89 8.70
C PHE A 131 7.68 -3.35 8.92
N GLY A 132 7.81 -4.63 9.28
CA GLY A 132 9.08 -5.33 9.52
C GLY A 132 8.91 -6.83 9.26
N PRO A 133 9.98 -7.63 9.32
CA PRO A 133 9.97 -9.05 8.96
C PRO A 133 9.35 -9.92 10.08
N VAL A 134 8.08 -9.66 10.42
CA VAL A 134 7.35 -10.30 11.52
C VAL A 134 6.03 -10.86 11.01
N MET A 135 5.92 -12.18 10.97
CA MET A 135 4.72 -12.92 10.56
C MET A 135 3.87 -13.32 11.78
N GLN A 136 2.55 -13.24 11.63
CA GLN A 136 1.58 -13.71 12.63
C GLN A 136 0.77 -14.88 12.03
N ILE A 137 0.64 -15.97 12.79
CA ILE A 137 -0.15 -17.13 12.40
C ILE A 137 -1.35 -17.26 13.34
N LEU A 138 -2.54 -17.15 12.75
CA LEU A 138 -3.82 -17.29 13.44
C LEU A 138 -4.53 -18.53 12.87
N LYS A 139 -5.18 -19.30 13.75
CA LYS A 139 -6.00 -20.47 13.37
C LYS A 139 -7.45 -20.04 13.26
N PHE A 140 -8.21 -20.66 12.36
CA PHE A 140 -9.66 -20.48 12.21
C PHE A 140 -10.30 -21.85 11.94
N LYS A 141 -11.62 -21.97 12.11
CA LYS A 141 -12.36 -23.22 11.88
C LYS A 141 -13.36 -23.14 10.75
N THR A 142 -14.01 -22.00 10.55
CA THR A 142 -15.02 -21.83 9.50
C THR A 142 -14.72 -20.67 8.57
N ILE A 143 -15.31 -20.69 7.39
CA ILE A 143 -15.15 -19.64 6.37
C ILE A 143 -15.79 -18.34 6.86
N GLU A 144 -16.96 -18.42 7.49
CA GLU A 144 -17.70 -17.27 7.99
C GLU A 144 -16.93 -16.59 9.13
N GLU A 145 -16.32 -17.38 10.00
CA GLU A 145 -15.45 -16.89 11.08
C GLU A 145 -14.25 -16.12 10.51
N VAL A 146 -13.51 -16.71 9.55
CA VAL A 146 -12.31 -16.06 9.01
C VAL A 146 -12.65 -14.82 8.19
N VAL A 147 -13.78 -14.81 7.47
CA VAL A 147 -14.26 -13.61 6.77
C VAL A 147 -14.58 -12.49 7.77
N GLY A 148 -15.32 -12.80 8.83
CA GLY A 148 -15.64 -11.84 9.89
C GLY A 148 -14.38 -11.26 10.53
N ARG A 149 -13.41 -12.11 10.85
CA ARG A 149 -12.13 -11.70 11.47
C ARG A 149 -11.25 -10.91 10.52
N ALA A 150 -11.10 -11.34 9.26
CA ALA A 150 -10.31 -10.63 8.25
C ALA A 150 -10.87 -9.22 7.97
N ASN A 151 -12.19 -9.08 7.97
CA ASN A 151 -12.85 -7.80 7.77
C ASN A 151 -12.90 -6.94 9.04
N ASN A 152 -12.67 -7.50 10.23
CA ASN A 152 -12.61 -6.76 11.50
C ASN A 152 -11.26 -6.04 11.68
N SER A 153 -10.92 -5.21 10.70
CA SER A 153 -9.75 -4.35 10.70
C SER A 153 -10.14 -2.98 10.16
N LYS A 154 -9.46 -1.94 10.66
CA LYS A 154 -9.56 -0.58 10.12
C LYS A 154 -8.95 -0.48 8.72
N TYR A 155 -8.09 -1.42 8.36
CA TYR A 155 -7.39 -1.51 7.08
C TYR A 155 -8.16 -2.37 6.06
N GLY A 156 -7.80 -2.24 4.80
CA GLY A 156 -8.40 -2.98 3.68
C GLY A 156 -7.60 -2.84 2.40
N LEU A 157 -6.27 -2.91 2.46
CA LEU A 157 -5.42 -2.72 1.29
C LEU A 157 -5.50 -3.91 0.33
N ALA A 158 -5.04 -5.08 0.79
CA ALA A 158 -5.04 -6.30 0.00
C ALA A 158 -5.26 -7.54 0.87
N ALA A 159 -5.77 -8.60 0.25
CA ALA A 159 -5.94 -9.92 0.86
C ALA A 159 -5.56 -11.02 -0.14
N ALA A 160 -5.35 -12.23 0.37
CA ALA A 160 -5.15 -13.40 -0.49
C ALA A 160 -5.83 -14.64 0.05
N VAL A 161 -6.25 -15.49 -0.87
CA VAL A 161 -6.94 -16.75 -0.60
C VAL A 161 -6.21 -17.86 -1.34
N PHE A 162 -5.85 -18.92 -0.60
CA PHE A 162 -5.21 -20.10 -1.17
C PHE A 162 -6.15 -21.28 -1.07
N THR A 163 -6.72 -21.72 -2.19
CA THR A 163 -7.70 -22.80 -2.27
C THR A 163 -7.72 -23.42 -3.66
N LYS A 164 -8.02 -24.73 -3.74
CA LYS A 164 -8.29 -25.43 -5.01
C LYS A 164 -9.78 -25.42 -5.40
N ASP A 165 -10.63 -24.99 -4.47
CA ASP A 165 -12.08 -24.97 -4.59
C ASP A 165 -12.54 -23.61 -5.15
N LEU A 166 -13.16 -23.63 -6.33
CA LEU A 166 -13.56 -22.42 -7.06
C LEU A 166 -14.72 -21.69 -6.38
N ASP A 167 -15.64 -22.40 -5.73
CA ASP A 167 -16.77 -21.78 -5.05
C ASP A 167 -16.26 -21.00 -3.83
N LYS A 168 -15.31 -21.57 -3.09
CA LYS A 168 -14.63 -20.87 -1.99
C LYS A 168 -13.83 -19.66 -2.49
N ALA A 169 -13.11 -19.80 -3.60
CA ALA A 169 -12.35 -18.70 -4.19
C ALA A 169 -13.28 -17.53 -4.55
N ASN A 170 -14.39 -17.81 -5.23
CA ASN A 170 -15.38 -16.82 -5.64
C ASN A 170 -16.12 -16.20 -4.46
N TYR A 171 -16.49 -16.99 -3.46
CA TYR A 171 -17.14 -16.48 -2.25
C TYR A 171 -16.21 -15.56 -1.47
N LEU A 172 -14.98 -16.01 -1.18
CA LEU A 172 -14.02 -15.25 -0.39
C LEU A 172 -13.57 -13.97 -1.10
N SER A 173 -13.37 -14.00 -2.43
CA SER A 173 -12.98 -12.79 -3.17
C SER A 173 -14.01 -11.68 -3.11
N GLN A 174 -15.29 -12.03 -3.03
CA GLN A 174 -16.39 -11.07 -2.90
C GLN A 174 -16.66 -10.65 -1.45
N ALA A 175 -16.42 -11.55 -0.50
CA ALA A 175 -16.70 -11.31 0.91
C ALA A 175 -15.62 -10.45 1.62
N LEU A 176 -14.38 -10.49 1.13
CA LEU A 176 -13.27 -9.74 1.72
C LEU A 176 -13.32 -8.25 1.34
N GLN A 177 -13.24 -7.39 2.34
CA GLN A 177 -13.26 -5.93 2.19
C GLN A 177 -11.83 -5.40 1.96
N ALA A 178 -11.25 -5.74 0.81
CA ALA A 178 -9.90 -5.34 0.41
C ALA A 178 -9.88 -4.78 -1.01
N GLY A 179 -8.94 -3.87 -1.27
CA GLY A 179 -8.72 -3.25 -2.58
C GLY A 179 -8.34 -4.24 -3.68
N THR A 180 -7.49 -5.19 -3.32
CA THR A 180 -7.03 -6.27 -4.18
C THR A 180 -7.17 -7.60 -3.45
N VAL A 181 -7.76 -8.60 -4.09
CA VAL A 181 -7.82 -9.97 -3.56
C VAL A 181 -7.13 -10.91 -4.53
N TRP A 182 -6.04 -11.53 -4.10
CA TRP A 182 -5.32 -12.53 -4.88
C TRP A 182 -5.82 -13.94 -4.59
N ILE A 183 -5.96 -14.77 -5.64
CA ILE A 183 -6.32 -16.19 -5.50
C ILE A 183 -5.12 -17.03 -5.92
N ASN A 184 -4.60 -17.86 -5.00
CA ASN A 184 -3.44 -18.75 -5.21
C ASN A 184 -2.14 -18.04 -5.61
N CYS A 185 -2.03 -16.74 -5.32
CA CYS A 185 -0.81 -15.95 -5.45
C CYS A 185 -0.79 -14.85 -4.38
N TYR A 186 0.31 -14.11 -4.30
CA TYR A 186 0.47 -12.95 -3.44
C TYR A 186 1.41 -11.96 -4.12
N ASP A 187 1.21 -10.66 -3.90
CA ASP A 187 2.13 -9.60 -4.35
C ASP A 187 2.29 -9.48 -5.88
N VAL A 188 1.22 -9.80 -6.62
CA VAL A 188 1.20 -9.70 -8.09
C VAL A 188 0.50 -8.40 -8.50
N PHE A 189 1.25 -7.48 -9.10
CA PHE A 189 0.75 -6.19 -9.60
C PHE A 189 1.03 -6.04 -11.09
N GLY A 190 0.19 -5.25 -11.77
CA GLY A 190 0.40 -4.82 -13.13
C GLY A 190 -0.10 -3.40 -13.31
N ALA A 191 0.57 -2.60 -14.14
CA ALA A 191 0.18 -1.22 -14.43
C ALA A 191 -1.24 -1.12 -15.02
N GLN A 192 -1.77 -2.22 -15.57
CA GLN A 192 -3.08 -2.34 -16.17
C GLN A 192 -4.22 -2.43 -15.14
N SER A 193 -3.92 -2.87 -13.91
CA SER A 193 -4.91 -3.11 -12.88
C SER A 193 -4.89 -2.00 -11.83
N PRO A 194 -6.05 -1.48 -11.40
CA PRO A 194 -6.09 -0.48 -10.35
C PRO A 194 -5.65 -1.09 -9.02
N PHE A 195 -4.91 -0.32 -8.23
CA PHE A 195 -4.48 -0.67 -6.89
C PHE A 195 -4.91 0.41 -5.91
N GLY A 196 -5.33 0.01 -4.71
CA GLY A 196 -5.55 0.93 -3.60
C GLY A 196 -6.60 0.47 -2.61
N GLY A 197 -6.59 1.05 -1.41
CA GLY A 197 -7.26 0.47 -0.25
C GLY A 197 -8.78 0.72 -0.13
N TYR A 198 -9.43 -0.18 0.61
CA TYR A 198 -10.70 0.07 1.28
C TYR A 198 -10.46 0.71 2.65
N LYS A 199 -11.51 1.29 3.25
CA LYS A 199 -11.51 1.82 4.63
C LYS A 199 -10.37 2.83 4.85
N MET A 200 -9.57 2.66 5.91
CA MET A 200 -8.46 3.55 6.23
C MET A 200 -7.19 3.25 5.42
N SER A 201 -7.20 2.24 4.54
CA SER A 201 -6.03 1.93 3.70
C SER A 201 -5.95 2.81 2.44
N GLY A 202 -6.97 3.60 2.12
CA GLY A 202 -6.82 4.57 1.05
C GLY A 202 -8.11 5.27 0.62
N ASN A 203 -7.94 6.28 -0.24
CA ASN A 203 -9.01 6.96 -0.94
C ASN A 203 -8.61 7.15 -2.41
N GLY A 204 -9.45 6.65 -3.32
CA GLY A 204 -9.15 6.57 -4.74
C GLY A 204 -8.42 5.27 -5.10
N ARG A 205 -7.86 5.25 -6.31
CA ARG A 205 -7.04 4.16 -6.82
C ARG A 205 -5.89 4.75 -7.63
N GLU A 206 -4.81 4.00 -7.74
CA GLU A 206 -3.70 4.24 -8.66
C GLU A 206 -3.61 3.13 -9.69
N LEU A 207 -2.85 3.37 -10.77
CA LEU A 207 -2.73 2.46 -11.91
C LEU A 207 -4.06 2.19 -12.62
N GLY A 208 -3.99 1.43 -13.72
CA GLY A 208 -5.12 1.11 -14.57
C GLY A 208 -5.83 2.35 -15.12
N GLU A 209 -6.98 2.12 -15.76
CA GLU A 209 -7.82 3.20 -16.29
C GLU A 209 -8.40 4.06 -15.16
N TYR A 210 -8.83 3.43 -14.06
CA TYR A 210 -9.43 4.13 -12.92
C TYR A 210 -8.46 5.10 -12.24
N GLY A 211 -7.17 4.78 -12.17
CA GLY A 211 -6.16 5.66 -11.57
C GLY A 211 -5.93 6.95 -12.35
N LEU A 212 -6.19 6.97 -13.67
CA LEU A 212 -6.10 8.19 -14.48
C LEU A 212 -7.15 9.23 -14.07
N GLN A 213 -8.33 8.78 -13.64
CA GLN A 213 -9.45 9.67 -13.31
C GLN A 213 -9.09 10.64 -12.18
N ALA A 214 -8.25 10.20 -11.22
CA ALA A 214 -7.77 11.03 -10.11
C ALA A 214 -6.95 12.25 -10.57
N TYR A 215 -6.38 12.18 -11.77
CA TYR A 215 -5.56 13.24 -12.36
C TYR A 215 -6.32 14.08 -13.41
N THR A 216 -7.63 13.90 -13.52
CA THR A 216 -8.47 14.66 -14.47
C THR A 216 -9.49 15.56 -13.76
N GLU A 217 -9.89 16.63 -14.44
CA GLU A 217 -11.01 17.48 -14.04
C GLU A 217 -12.02 17.53 -15.18
N VAL A 218 -13.26 17.13 -14.91
CA VAL A 218 -14.30 17.05 -15.93
C VAL A 218 -15.01 18.40 -16.04
N LYS A 219 -15.05 18.97 -17.26
CA LYS A 219 -15.81 20.18 -17.56
C LYS A 219 -16.94 19.87 -18.54
N THR A 220 -18.17 20.01 -18.08
CA THR A 220 -19.35 19.96 -18.96
C THR A 220 -19.55 21.30 -19.63
N VAL A 221 -19.59 21.32 -20.96
CA VAL A 221 -19.94 22.50 -21.77
C VAL A 221 -21.27 22.23 -22.46
N THR A 222 -22.28 23.01 -22.12
CA THR A 222 -23.62 22.89 -22.71
C THR A 222 -23.86 24.06 -23.67
N ILE A 223 -24.15 23.75 -24.93
CA ILE A 223 -24.44 24.75 -25.96
C ILE A 223 -25.91 24.65 -26.33
N LYS A 224 -26.63 25.77 -26.22
CA LYS A 224 -28.01 25.87 -26.71
C LYS A 224 -28.00 25.76 -28.23
N VAL A 225 -28.72 24.80 -28.79
CA VAL A 225 -28.95 24.66 -30.23
C VAL A 225 -30.44 24.84 -30.55
N PRO A 226 -30.80 25.32 -31.76
CA PRO A 226 -32.21 25.53 -32.12
C PRO A 226 -33.06 24.26 -32.08
N GLN A 227 -32.51 23.12 -32.53
CA GLN A 227 -33.13 21.80 -32.46
C GLN A 227 -32.03 20.75 -32.35
N LYS A 228 -32.14 19.83 -31.38
CA LYS A 228 -31.28 18.65 -31.27
C LYS A 228 -31.90 17.53 -32.11
N ASN A 229 -31.10 16.91 -32.97
CA ASN A 229 -31.44 15.64 -33.63
C ASN A 229 -30.61 14.51 -33.01
N SER A 230 -31.15 13.30 -32.98
CA SER A 230 -30.49 12.08 -32.51
C SER A 230 -29.64 11.43 -33.59
#